data_AF-A0A1U7GQI7-F1
#
_entry.id   AF-A0A1U7GQI7-F1
#
_cell.length_a   1.000
_cell.length_b   1.000
_cell.length_c   1.000
_cell.angle_alpha   90.00
_cell.angle_beta   90.00
_cell.angle_gamma   90.00
#
_symmetry.space_group_name_H-M   'P 1'
#
loop_
_entity.id
_entity.type
_entity.pdbx_description
1 polymer ?
#
loop_
_entity_poly.entity_id
_entity_poly.type
_entity_poly.pdbx_seq_one_letter_code
_entity_poly.pdbx_strand_id
1 'polypeptide(L)'
;MFATSLLLLGIFGRVQAAPMKLYIWGNVDQGDPGSFQVPNQEIDVTDGFPGYVQESSGHTQFGWPPAGWTKAIDGSITIGVALYDEAGQGLAYGYLRGRIEGEFTHYFAMPSNIGGGATGEAKLDPNSLSYYTLDRGTGLPIPSTIDRVPSWFYDLKATLVGQMTGGSRNIYETTLTIAAVAAVPEPGAVVVFLAAAGGGLLMLKRRAAS
;
A
#
# COMPACT_ATOMS: atom_id res chain seq x y z
N MET A 1 -49.67 -10.72 32.85
CA MET A 1 -49.78 -10.17 31.49
C MET A 1 -48.82 -8.97 31.44
N PHE A 2 -47.71 -8.89 30.71
CA PHE A 2 -47.12 -9.62 29.59
C PHE A 2 -45.59 -9.70 29.79
N ALA A 3 -44.97 -10.77 29.28
CA ALA A 3 -43.53 -10.85 29.01
C ALA A 3 -43.26 -10.45 27.56
N THR A 4 -42.16 -9.74 27.27
CA THR A 4 -41.36 -9.63 26.01
C THR A 4 -40.59 -8.29 26.04
N SER A 5 -39.30 -8.14 25.76
CA SER A 5 -38.25 -9.04 25.29
C SER A 5 -36.87 -8.52 25.71
N LEU A 6 -36.04 -9.46 26.09
CA LEU A 6 -34.58 -9.42 26.09
C LEU A 6 -34.08 -9.27 24.62
N LEU A 7 -32.84 -8.80 24.43
CA LEU A 7 -32.09 -8.65 23.16
C LEU A 7 -32.34 -7.39 22.32
N LEU A 8 -31.44 -6.41 22.51
CA LEU A 8 -30.81 -5.66 21.40
C LEU A 8 -29.31 -5.56 21.71
N LEU A 9 -28.69 -6.74 21.88
CA LEU A 9 -27.24 -6.96 21.78
C LEU A 9 -27.02 -7.62 20.41
N GLY A 10 -26.24 -6.96 19.55
CA GLY A 10 -25.73 -7.52 18.31
C GLY A 10 -26.50 -7.08 17.07
N ILE A 11 -25.80 -6.33 16.18
CA ILE A 11 -25.77 -6.52 14.70
C ILE A 11 -25.11 -5.33 13.99
N PHE A 12 -24.87 -4.18 14.64
CA PHE A 12 -24.12 -3.08 14.02
C PHE A 12 -22.81 -2.82 14.74
N GLY A 13 -21.72 -3.35 14.18
CA GLY A 13 -20.37 -3.10 14.65
C GLY A 13 -19.61 -4.38 14.95
N ARG A 14 -19.35 -5.22 13.94
CA ARG A 14 -18.06 -5.91 13.95
C ARG A 14 -17.00 -4.82 13.70
N VAL A 15 -16.56 -4.16 14.77
CA VAL A 15 -15.24 -3.55 14.80
C VAL A 15 -14.28 -4.72 14.80
N GLN A 16 -13.98 -5.24 13.61
CA GLN A 16 -12.98 -6.28 13.46
C GLN A 16 -11.61 -5.62 13.37
N ALA A 17 -11.18 -4.99 14.45
CA ALA A 17 -9.77 -4.72 14.70
C ALA A 17 -9.19 -5.94 15.42
N ALA A 18 -9.29 -7.11 14.80
CA ALA A 18 -8.45 -8.24 15.19
C ALA A 18 -7.03 -7.90 14.70
N PRO A 19 -5.97 -8.21 15.46
CA PRO A 19 -4.63 -7.89 15.00
C PRO A 19 -4.35 -8.50 13.63
N MET A 20 -3.78 -7.70 12.73
CA MET A 20 -3.58 -8.08 11.33
C MET A 20 -2.18 -7.70 10.87
N LYS A 21 -1.63 -8.54 10.00
CA LYS A 21 -0.30 -8.36 9.42
C LYS A 21 -0.37 -8.34 7.91
N LEU A 22 0.25 -7.34 7.31
CA LEU A 22 0.48 -7.25 5.87
C LEU A 22 1.93 -7.64 5.58
N TYR A 23 2.11 -8.60 4.68
CA TYR A 23 3.41 -8.93 4.10
C TYR A 23 3.52 -8.30 2.72
N ILE A 24 4.63 -7.64 2.45
CA ILE A 24 4.97 -7.06 1.15
C ILE A 24 6.33 -7.58 0.69
N TRP A 25 6.45 -7.89 -0.60
CA TRP A 25 7.70 -8.33 -1.22
C TRP A 25 7.62 -8.11 -2.74
N GLY A 26 8.74 -8.15 -3.44
CA GLY A 26 8.71 -8.19 -4.90
C GLY A 26 9.86 -7.42 -5.53
N ASN A 27 9.61 -6.90 -6.73
CA ASN A 27 10.64 -6.23 -7.50
C ASN A 27 10.07 -5.07 -8.32
N VAL A 28 10.94 -4.10 -8.55
CA VAL A 28 10.76 -3.02 -9.52
C VAL A 28 11.85 -3.21 -10.56
N ASP A 29 11.46 -3.39 -11.82
CA ASP A 29 12.36 -3.53 -12.94
C ASP A 29 12.21 -2.34 -13.89
N GLN A 30 13.24 -1.53 -14.03
CA GLN A 30 13.24 -0.34 -14.88
C GLN A 30 14.08 -0.55 -16.15
N GLY A 31 14.51 -1.79 -16.42
CA GLY A 31 15.47 -2.10 -17.47
C GLY A 31 16.85 -1.52 -17.14
N ASP A 32 17.27 -0.49 -17.86
CA ASP A 32 18.44 0.33 -17.54
C ASP A 32 17.92 1.68 -17.02
N PRO A 33 18.03 1.97 -15.70
CA PRO A 33 19.25 1.82 -14.89
C PRO A 33 19.32 0.60 -13.97
N GLY A 34 18.33 -0.29 -13.99
CA GLY A 34 18.40 -1.58 -13.30
C GLY A 34 17.06 -1.98 -12.69
N SER A 35 17.17 -2.90 -11.73
CA SER A 35 16.06 -3.34 -10.89
C SER A 35 16.45 -3.27 -9.42
N PHE A 36 15.46 -3.12 -8.55
CA PHE A 36 15.67 -3.27 -7.11
C PHE A 36 14.59 -4.19 -6.51
N GLN A 37 14.98 -4.87 -5.44
CA GLN A 37 14.10 -5.75 -4.69
C GLN A 37 13.38 -4.95 -3.61
N VAL A 38 12.08 -5.21 -3.47
CA VAL A 38 11.32 -4.85 -2.28
C VAL A 38 11.53 -5.96 -1.27
N PRO A 39 12.18 -5.68 -0.13
CA PRO A 39 12.47 -6.70 0.87
C PRO A 39 11.16 -7.28 1.40
N ASN A 40 11.21 -8.52 1.88
CA ASN A 40 10.08 -9.11 2.59
C ASN A 40 9.88 -8.33 3.90
N GLN A 41 8.80 -7.55 3.97
CA GLN A 41 8.46 -6.71 5.11
C GLN A 41 7.12 -7.13 5.69
N GLU A 42 7.09 -7.28 7.01
CA GLU A 42 5.89 -7.52 7.79
C GLU A 42 5.47 -6.21 8.46
N ILE A 43 4.23 -5.80 8.25
CA ILE A 43 3.69 -4.53 8.72
C ILE A 43 2.44 -4.82 9.55
N ASP A 44 2.40 -4.31 10.77
CA ASP A 44 1.19 -4.32 11.59
C ASP A 44 0.16 -3.36 10.98
N VAL A 45 -1.00 -3.90 10.62
CA VAL A 45 -2.11 -3.17 9.99
C VAL A 45 -3.39 -3.30 10.79
N THR A 46 -3.28 -3.62 12.09
CA THR A 46 -4.41 -3.74 13.02
C THR A 46 -5.24 -2.46 13.06
N ASP A 47 -4.58 -1.30 13.05
CA ASP A 47 -5.20 0.03 13.05
C ASP A 47 -5.34 0.62 11.63
N GLY A 48 -5.24 -0.22 10.61
CA GLY A 48 -5.18 0.17 9.20
C GLY A 48 -3.75 0.24 8.66
N PHE A 49 -3.63 0.33 7.34
CA PHE A 49 -2.33 0.37 6.68
C PHE A 49 -1.77 1.80 6.63
N PRO A 50 -0.63 2.08 7.32
CA PRO A 50 -0.05 3.42 7.37
C PRO A 50 0.65 3.85 6.06
N GLY A 51 0.76 2.94 5.10
CA GLY A 51 1.59 3.09 3.92
C GLY A 51 3.00 2.54 4.12
N TYR A 52 3.71 2.36 3.02
CA TYR A 52 5.10 1.90 2.98
C TYR A 52 5.88 2.75 1.99
N VAL A 53 7.07 3.20 2.36
CA VAL A 53 7.96 3.96 1.49
C VAL A 53 9.32 3.28 1.49
N GLN A 54 9.87 3.07 0.30
CA GLN A 54 11.22 2.59 0.09
C GLN A 54 11.94 3.52 -0.88
N GLU A 55 13.11 3.99 -0.47
CA GLU A 55 14.02 4.73 -1.32
C GLU A 55 15.11 3.78 -1.82
N SER A 56 15.53 3.96 -3.07
CA SER A 56 16.64 3.23 -3.69
C SER A 56 17.39 4.14 -4.65
N SER A 57 18.71 3.97 -4.72
CA SER A 57 19.57 4.74 -5.63
C SER A 57 20.44 3.77 -6.43
N GLY A 58 20.53 3.98 -7.73
CA GLY A 58 21.41 3.26 -8.65
C GLY A 58 22.39 4.19 -9.35
N HIS A 59 23.56 3.65 -9.69
CA HIS A 59 24.46 4.31 -10.63
C HIS A 59 24.19 3.75 -12.02
N THR A 60 23.93 4.64 -12.98
CA THR A 60 23.90 4.26 -14.39
C THR A 60 24.98 5.02 -15.15
N GLN A 61 25.62 4.32 -16.07
CA GLN A 61 26.71 4.85 -16.86
C GLN A 61 26.28 4.88 -18.33
N PHE A 62 25.68 5.99 -18.74
CA PHE A 62 25.25 6.18 -20.14
C PHE A 62 26.39 6.52 -21.12
N GLY A 63 27.65 6.40 -20.70
CA GLY A 63 28.79 6.82 -21.51
C GLY A 63 28.75 8.33 -21.81
N TRP A 64 29.17 8.72 -23.01
CA TRP A 64 29.19 10.12 -23.48
C TRP A 64 28.28 10.26 -24.72
N PRO A 65 26.95 10.25 -24.55
CA PRO A 65 26.03 10.36 -25.66
C PRO A 65 26.08 11.78 -26.27
N PRO A 66 25.67 11.97 -27.54
CA PRO A 66 25.57 13.30 -28.14
C PRO A 66 24.48 14.14 -27.45
N ALA A 67 24.53 15.46 -27.59
CA ALA A 67 23.44 16.34 -27.13
C ALA A 67 22.15 16.01 -27.88
N GLY A 68 21.01 16.04 -27.19
CA GLY A 68 19.71 15.64 -27.72
C GLY A 68 19.49 14.13 -27.78
N TRP A 69 20.43 13.32 -27.29
CA TRP A 69 20.20 11.90 -27.09
C TRP A 69 19.11 11.67 -26.04
N THR A 70 18.19 10.76 -26.36
CA THR A 70 17.13 10.33 -25.47
C THR A 70 17.16 8.81 -25.31
N LYS A 71 16.80 8.34 -24.12
CA LYS A 71 16.60 6.92 -23.84
C LYS A 71 15.31 6.71 -23.07
N ALA A 72 14.39 5.98 -23.68
CA ALA A 72 13.16 5.59 -23.02
C ALA A 72 13.45 4.62 -21.87
N ILE A 73 12.67 4.77 -20.80
CA ILE A 73 12.55 3.82 -19.70
C ILE A 73 11.23 3.11 -19.92
N ASP A 74 11.28 1.78 -20.07
CA ASP A 74 10.11 0.91 -20.16
C ASP A 74 10.33 -0.25 -19.20
N GLY A 75 9.58 -0.24 -18.10
CA GLY A 75 9.76 -1.17 -16.99
C GLY A 75 8.44 -1.63 -16.40
N SER A 76 8.54 -2.38 -15.31
CA SER A 76 7.39 -2.93 -14.59
C SER A 76 7.58 -2.93 -13.08
N ILE A 77 6.46 -2.82 -12.37
CA ILE A 77 6.35 -3.00 -10.93
C ILE A 77 5.60 -4.31 -10.69
N THR A 78 6.16 -5.22 -9.88
CA THR A 78 5.46 -6.43 -9.41
C THR A 78 5.70 -6.62 -7.92
N ILE A 79 4.69 -6.27 -7.12
CA ILE A 79 4.75 -6.38 -5.65
C ILE A 79 3.71 -7.39 -5.17
N GLY A 80 4.14 -8.46 -4.52
CA GLY A 80 3.27 -9.36 -3.80
C GLY A 80 2.80 -8.73 -2.48
N VAL A 81 1.52 -8.92 -2.18
CA VAL A 81 0.89 -8.51 -0.93
C VAL A 81 0.12 -9.70 -0.36
N ALA A 82 0.25 -9.95 0.95
CA ALA A 82 -0.54 -10.96 1.64
C ALA A 82 -0.97 -10.50 3.03
N LEU A 83 -2.24 -10.70 3.34
CA LEU A 83 -2.84 -10.32 4.61
C LEU A 83 -3.06 -11.56 5.47
N TYR A 84 -2.68 -11.46 6.74
CA TYR A 84 -2.85 -12.49 7.74
C TYR A 84 -3.51 -11.90 8.99
N ASP A 85 -4.23 -12.74 9.73
CA ASP A 85 -4.69 -12.41 11.07
C ASP A 85 -3.61 -12.69 12.14
N GLU A 86 -3.91 -12.37 13.40
CA GLU A 86 -3.05 -12.57 14.56
C GLU A 86 -2.60 -14.03 14.74
N ALA A 87 -3.46 -14.98 14.38
CA ALA A 87 -3.17 -16.41 14.48
C ALA A 87 -2.27 -16.92 13.34
N GLY A 88 -1.90 -16.05 12.39
CA GLY A 88 -1.15 -16.43 11.19
C GLY A 88 -2.01 -17.15 10.16
N GLN A 89 -3.33 -17.04 10.26
CA GLN A 89 -4.25 -17.49 9.22
C GLN A 89 -4.18 -16.51 8.06
N GLY A 90 -3.87 -17.01 6.86
CA GLY A 90 -3.94 -16.18 5.65
C GLY A 90 -5.39 -15.76 5.39
N LEU A 91 -5.59 -14.51 4.99
CA LEU A 91 -6.90 -13.95 4.63
C LEU A 91 -6.99 -13.73 3.11
N ALA A 92 -6.02 -13.01 2.55
CA ALA A 92 -5.93 -12.73 1.12
C ALA A 92 -4.47 -12.64 0.66
N TYR A 93 -4.24 -12.92 -0.62
CA TYR A 93 -2.98 -12.59 -1.28
C TYR A 93 -3.23 -12.11 -2.71
N GLY A 94 -2.32 -11.29 -3.23
CA GLY A 94 -2.37 -10.81 -4.60
C GLY A 94 -1.09 -10.11 -5.02
N TYR A 95 -1.07 -9.61 -6.24
CA TYR A 95 0.04 -8.85 -6.79
C TYR A 95 -0.42 -7.47 -7.26
N LEU A 96 0.29 -6.43 -6.82
CA LEU A 96 0.24 -5.12 -7.45
C LEU A 96 1.09 -5.18 -8.72
N ARG A 97 0.48 -4.95 -9.87
CA ARG A 97 1.17 -4.95 -11.17
C ARG A 97 0.95 -3.66 -11.92
N GLY A 98 2.01 -3.18 -12.56
CA GLY A 98 2.02 -1.89 -13.22
C GLY A 98 3.20 -1.72 -14.16
N ARG A 99 3.09 -0.71 -15.02
CA ARG A 99 4.15 -0.31 -15.96
C ARG A 99 4.87 0.94 -15.44
N ILE A 100 6.13 1.07 -15.80
CA ILE A 100 6.98 2.20 -15.51
C ILE A 100 7.36 2.83 -16.84
N GLU A 101 7.15 4.13 -16.97
CA GLU A 101 7.45 4.87 -18.19
C GLU A 101 8.18 6.17 -17.86
N GLY A 102 9.10 6.53 -18.74
CA GLY A 102 9.88 7.74 -18.60
C GLY A 102 10.96 7.85 -19.66
N GLU A 103 11.83 8.81 -19.50
CA GLU A 103 12.96 9.00 -20.39
C GLU A 103 14.13 9.69 -19.68
N PHE A 104 15.33 9.38 -20.17
CA PHE A 104 16.52 10.16 -19.93
C PHE A 104 16.86 11.00 -21.15
N THR A 105 17.29 12.23 -20.92
CA THR A 105 17.67 13.17 -21.98
C THR A 105 19.02 13.78 -21.64
N HIS A 106 19.91 13.80 -22.63
CA HIS A 106 21.19 14.48 -22.56
C HIS A 106 21.08 15.89 -23.15
N TYR A 107 21.07 16.91 -22.29
CA TYR A 107 20.71 18.27 -22.69
C TYR A 107 21.83 19.04 -23.41
N PHE A 108 23.09 18.81 -23.02
CA PHE A 108 24.24 19.56 -23.53
C PHE A 108 25.41 18.62 -23.78
N ALA A 109 26.28 18.91 -24.75
CA ALA A 109 27.50 18.15 -25.03
C ALA A 109 28.60 18.41 -23.97
N MET A 110 28.26 18.22 -22.70
CA MET A 110 29.17 18.28 -21.56
C MET A 110 29.05 16.96 -20.79
N PRO A 111 30.15 16.44 -20.23
CA PRO A 111 30.06 15.25 -19.40
C PRO A 111 29.05 15.48 -18.27
N SER A 112 28.11 14.55 -18.09
CA SER A 112 27.18 14.47 -16.95
C SER A 112 25.94 15.39 -16.92
N ASN A 113 25.49 15.90 -18.06
CA ASN A 113 24.22 16.64 -18.19
C ASN A 113 23.05 15.75 -18.65
N ILE A 114 22.90 14.59 -18.04
CA ILE A 114 21.75 13.72 -18.27
C ILE A 114 20.72 14.03 -17.18
N GLY A 115 19.49 14.31 -17.60
CA GLY A 115 18.35 14.48 -16.70
C GLY A 115 17.17 13.65 -17.17
N GLY A 116 16.04 13.80 -16.50
CA GLY A 116 14.84 13.01 -16.76
C GLY A 116 14.57 12.03 -15.63
N GLY A 117 13.67 11.09 -15.88
CA GLY A 117 13.14 10.23 -14.84
C GLY A 117 12.03 9.32 -15.35
N ALA A 118 11.49 8.52 -14.45
CA ALA A 118 10.33 7.68 -14.74
C ALA A 118 9.30 7.75 -13.64
N THR A 119 8.06 7.49 -14.03
CA THR A 119 6.97 7.27 -13.09
C THR A 119 6.30 5.94 -13.40
N GLY A 120 5.75 5.31 -12.37
CA GLY A 120 5.04 4.06 -12.54
C GLY A 120 3.93 3.94 -11.53
N GLU A 121 2.90 3.21 -11.90
CA GLU A 121 1.76 2.93 -11.06
C GLU A 121 1.36 1.48 -11.21
N ALA A 122 1.29 0.77 -10.09
CA ALA A 122 0.78 -0.59 -10.00
C ALA A 122 -0.44 -0.64 -9.09
N LYS A 123 -1.45 -1.38 -9.53
CA LYS A 123 -2.68 -1.64 -8.78
C LYS A 123 -2.81 -3.14 -8.57
N LEU A 124 -3.64 -3.52 -7.60
CA LEU A 124 -3.98 -4.92 -7.38
C LEU A 124 -4.55 -5.53 -8.66
N ASP A 125 -3.90 -6.56 -9.19
CA ASP A 125 -4.35 -7.33 -10.35
C ASP A 125 -5.49 -8.26 -9.90
N PRO A 126 -6.75 -8.05 -10.35
CA PRO A 126 -7.88 -8.86 -9.92
C PRO A 126 -7.73 -10.34 -10.25
N ASN A 127 -6.95 -10.69 -11.29
CA ASN A 127 -6.71 -12.09 -11.68
C ASN A 127 -5.67 -12.78 -10.80
N SER A 128 -4.92 -12.00 -10.01
CA SER A 128 -3.93 -12.51 -9.07
C SER A 128 -4.47 -12.63 -7.64
N LEU A 129 -5.63 -12.02 -7.40
CA LEU A 129 -6.26 -11.96 -6.09
C LEU A 129 -6.88 -13.30 -5.74
N SER A 130 -6.46 -13.83 -4.61
CA SER A 130 -6.92 -15.10 -4.09
C SER A 130 -7.17 -14.99 -2.60
N TYR A 131 -8.18 -15.72 -2.14
CA TYR A 131 -8.53 -15.83 -0.74
C TYR A 131 -8.10 -17.18 -0.21
N TYR A 132 -7.61 -17.20 1.02
CA TYR A 132 -7.38 -18.47 1.69
C TYR A 132 -8.75 -19.04 2.06
N THR A 133 -9.01 -20.27 1.64
CA THR A 133 -10.30 -20.94 1.83
C THR A 133 -10.27 -21.95 2.95
N LEU A 134 -9.08 -22.31 3.47
CA LEU A 134 -8.88 -23.33 4.48
C LEU A 134 -8.06 -22.77 5.64
N ASP A 135 -8.48 -23.10 6.86
CA ASP A 135 -7.73 -22.81 8.07
C ASP A 135 -6.45 -23.66 8.13
N ARG A 136 -5.31 -23.04 8.42
CA ARG A 136 -4.00 -23.71 8.35
C ARG A 136 -3.78 -24.75 9.44
N GLY A 137 -4.48 -24.64 10.57
CA GLY A 137 -4.35 -25.55 11.71
C GLY A 137 -5.32 -26.74 11.65
N THR A 138 -6.50 -26.54 11.08
CA THR A 138 -7.60 -27.52 11.07
C THR A 138 -7.91 -28.09 9.69
N GLY A 139 -7.48 -27.44 8.61
CA GLY A 139 -7.80 -27.82 7.24
C GLY A 139 -9.27 -27.68 6.88
N LEU A 140 -10.07 -27.03 7.73
CA LEU A 140 -11.50 -26.83 7.52
C LEU A 140 -11.76 -25.53 6.73
N PRO A 141 -12.86 -25.46 5.95
CA PRO A 141 -13.25 -24.24 5.26
C PRO A 141 -13.40 -23.05 6.20
N ILE A 142 -12.75 -21.92 5.90
CA ILE A 142 -12.92 -20.67 6.65
C ILE A 142 -14.26 -20.05 6.21
N PRO A 143 -15.20 -19.77 7.15
CA PRO A 143 -16.42 -19.06 6.81
C PRO A 143 -16.08 -17.68 6.23
N SER A 144 -16.42 -17.47 4.95
CA SER A 144 -16.15 -16.30 4.09
C SER A 144 -14.99 -15.40 4.53
N THR A 145 -13.78 -15.74 4.11
CA THR A 145 -12.59 -14.87 4.24
C THR A 145 -12.79 -13.48 3.62
N ILE A 146 -13.69 -13.33 2.63
CA ILE A 146 -14.04 -12.05 2.00
C ILE A 146 -14.56 -11.01 3.00
N ASP A 147 -15.37 -11.38 3.99
CA ASP A 147 -15.94 -10.42 4.95
C ASP A 147 -14.92 -9.93 5.99
N ARG A 148 -13.72 -10.55 6.01
CA ARG A 148 -12.64 -10.25 6.96
C ARG A 148 -11.51 -9.42 6.35
N VAL A 149 -11.47 -9.27 5.03
CA VAL A 149 -10.44 -8.48 4.34
C VAL A 149 -10.85 -7.01 4.37
N PRO A 150 -10.05 -6.12 4.98
CA PRO A 150 -10.35 -4.69 4.99
C PRO A 150 -10.41 -4.11 3.59
N SER A 151 -11.35 -3.18 3.37
CA SER A 151 -11.56 -2.56 2.05
C SER A 151 -10.29 -1.92 1.47
N TRP A 152 -9.47 -1.30 2.33
CA TRP A 152 -8.21 -0.66 1.93
C TRP A 152 -7.22 -1.62 1.25
N PHE A 153 -7.31 -2.94 1.50
CA PHE A 153 -6.47 -3.94 0.87
C PHE A 153 -6.71 -4.02 -0.64
N TYR A 154 -7.96 -3.88 -1.06
CA TYR A 154 -8.35 -3.88 -2.47
C TYR A 154 -7.95 -2.58 -3.19
N ASP A 155 -7.85 -1.49 -2.44
CA ASP A 155 -7.47 -0.17 -2.92
C ASP A 155 -5.95 0.10 -2.81
N LEU A 156 -5.16 -0.94 -2.52
CA LEU A 156 -3.70 -0.83 -2.50
C LEU A 156 -3.15 -0.47 -3.88
N LYS A 157 -2.24 0.48 -3.86
CA LYS A 157 -1.53 0.99 -5.03
C LYS A 157 -0.07 1.20 -4.69
N ALA A 158 0.81 0.84 -5.61
CA ALA A 158 2.22 1.19 -5.56
C ALA A 158 2.51 2.27 -6.61
N THR A 159 3.15 3.36 -6.21
CA THR A 159 3.62 4.43 -7.08
C THR A 159 5.13 4.50 -7.02
N LEU A 160 5.75 4.64 -8.18
CA LEU A 160 7.17 4.84 -8.31
C LEU A 160 7.43 6.22 -8.90
N VAL A 161 8.35 6.96 -8.30
CA VAL A 161 8.94 8.16 -8.88
C VAL A 161 10.44 7.98 -8.91
N GLY A 162 11.03 8.10 -10.10
CA GLY A 162 12.46 8.05 -10.30
C GLY A 162 12.96 9.31 -10.98
N GLN A 163 14.13 9.79 -10.56
CA GLN A 163 14.74 11.00 -11.08
C GLN A 163 16.25 10.85 -11.20
N MET A 164 16.80 11.45 -12.25
CA MET A 164 18.24 11.61 -12.39
C MET A 164 18.70 12.85 -11.60
N THR A 165 19.53 12.66 -10.58
CA THR A 165 20.20 13.76 -9.89
C THR A 165 21.48 14.10 -10.66
N GLY A 166 21.46 15.25 -11.33
CA GLY A 166 22.58 15.73 -12.15
C GLY A 166 23.84 16.02 -11.31
N GLY A 167 25.02 15.94 -11.94
CA GLY A 167 26.32 16.13 -11.29
C GLY A 167 27.38 15.23 -11.92
N SER A 168 28.65 15.30 -11.49
CA SER A 168 29.77 14.56 -12.11
C SER A 168 29.62 13.03 -12.19
N ARG A 169 28.63 12.47 -11.49
CA ARG A 169 28.12 11.11 -11.62
C ARG A 169 26.61 11.17 -11.81
N ASN A 170 26.11 10.49 -12.84
CA ASN A 170 24.68 10.31 -13.05
C ASN A 170 24.15 9.33 -11.99
N ILE A 171 23.42 9.84 -11.00
CA ILE A 171 22.79 9.03 -9.96
C ILE A 171 21.30 9.02 -10.25
N TYR A 172 20.74 7.82 -10.31
CA TYR A 172 19.30 7.66 -10.46
C TYR A 172 18.68 7.27 -9.13
N GLU A 173 17.88 8.17 -8.59
CA GLU A 173 17.18 7.99 -7.32
C GLU A 173 15.74 7.60 -7.59
N THR A 174 15.21 6.69 -6.78
CA THR A 174 13.86 6.17 -6.90
C THR A 174 13.19 6.09 -5.54
N THR A 175 11.93 6.46 -5.51
CA THR A 175 11.05 6.31 -4.35
C THR A 175 9.86 5.47 -4.76
N LEU A 176 9.70 4.32 -4.11
CA LEU A 176 8.51 3.49 -4.18
C LEU A 176 7.63 3.83 -2.97
N THR A 177 6.36 4.08 -3.21
CA THR A 177 5.34 4.28 -2.18
C THR A 177 4.21 3.30 -2.39
N ILE A 178 3.83 2.54 -1.37
CA ILE A 178 2.65 1.69 -1.36
C ILE A 178 1.67 2.28 -0.37
N ALA A 179 0.46 2.58 -0.81
CA ALA A 179 -0.59 3.15 0.03
C ALA A 179 -1.96 2.67 -0.43
N ALA A 180 -2.95 2.73 0.46
CA ALA A 180 -4.35 2.64 0.06
C ALA A 180 -4.79 3.99 -0.51
N VAL A 181 -5.57 3.99 -1.60
CA VAL A 181 -6.09 5.22 -2.20
C VAL A 181 -7.12 5.85 -1.24
N ALA A 182 -6.71 6.90 -0.52
CA ALA A 182 -7.50 7.73 0.40
C ALA A 182 -8.59 6.96 1.19
N ALA A 183 -8.23 6.57 2.42
CA ALA A 183 -9.12 5.94 3.38
C ALA A 183 -10.45 6.72 3.48
N VAL A 184 -11.52 6.12 2.96
CA VAL A 184 -12.83 6.33 3.58
C VAL A 184 -12.63 5.89 5.03
N PRO A 185 -12.84 6.76 6.04
CA PRO A 185 -12.64 6.38 7.41
C PRO A 185 -13.47 5.14 7.66
N GLU A 186 -12.83 4.06 8.10
CA GLU A 186 -13.57 2.86 8.47
C GLU A 186 -14.67 3.26 9.46
N PRO A 187 -15.87 2.63 9.42
CA PRO A 187 -16.98 3.01 10.28
C PRO A 187 -16.59 3.11 11.77
N GLY A 188 -15.59 2.33 12.22
CA GLY A 188 -15.03 2.41 13.57
C GLY A 188 -14.43 3.78 13.92
N ALA A 189 -13.68 4.41 13.02
CA ALA A 189 -13.10 5.74 13.24
C ALA A 189 -14.19 6.82 13.34
N VAL A 190 -15.25 6.69 12.53
CA VAL A 190 -16.42 7.58 12.58
C VAL A 190 -17.19 7.41 13.90
N VAL A 191 -17.30 6.18 14.41
CA VAL A 191 -17.96 5.88 15.69
C VAL A 191 -17.17 6.42 16.88
N VAL A 192 -15.83 6.34 16.88
CA VAL A 192 -14.99 6.91 17.95
C VAL A 192 -15.09 8.45 17.95
N PHE A 193 -15.09 9.09 16.78
CA PHE A 193 -15.28 10.54 16.68
C PHE A 193 -16.69 10.98 17.12
N LEU A 194 -17.74 10.23 16.77
CA LEU A 194 -19.12 10.51 17.21
C LEU A 194 -19.33 10.25 18.71
N ALA A 195 -18.72 9.20 19.27
CA ALA A 195 -18.77 8.90 20.70
C ALA A 195 -18.00 9.94 21.53
N ALA A 196 -16.84 10.41 21.05
CA ALA A 196 -16.07 11.47 21.70
C ALA A 196 -16.81 12.83 21.65
N ALA A 197 -17.43 13.17 20.51
CA ALA A 197 -18.25 14.37 20.39
C ALA A 197 -19.52 14.30 21.27
N GLY A 198 -20.19 13.15 21.33
CA GLY A 198 -21.35 12.93 22.21
C GLY A 198 -21.01 12.95 23.70
N GLY A 199 -19.88 12.37 24.10
CA GLY A 199 -19.37 12.41 25.47
C GLY A 199 -18.96 13.83 25.91
N GLY A 200 -18.31 14.59 25.04
CA GLY A 200 -17.98 16.00 25.28
C GLY A 200 -19.22 16.89 25.44
N LEU A 201 -20.26 16.68 24.63
CA LEU A 201 -21.52 17.44 24.70
C LEU A 201 -22.30 17.14 25.99
N LEU A 202 -22.29 15.88 26.46
CA LEU A 202 -22.93 15.46 27.71
C LEU A 202 -22.20 16.02 28.95
N MET A 203 -20.86 16.09 28.92
CA MET A 203 -20.09 16.72 30.00
C MET A 203 -20.28 18.24 30.06
N LEU A 204 -20.40 18.91 28.91
CA LEU A 204 -20.72 20.35 28.84
C LEU A 204 -22.12 20.66 29.38
N LYS A 205 -23.13 19.84 29.06
CA LYS A 205 -24.48 20.00 29.64
C LYS A 205 -24.50 19.77 31.16
N ARG A 206 -23.68 18.84 31.68
CA ARG A 206 -23.56 18.61 33.13
C ARG A 206 -22.89 19.76 33.88
N ARG A 207 -21.88 20.43 33.29
CA ARG A 207 -21.25 21.63 33.87
C ARG A 207 -22.09 22.90 33.79
N ALA A 208 -22.99 23.00 32.82
CA ALA A 208 -23.92 24.13 32.71
C ALA A 208 -25.15 24.00 33.63
N ALA A 209 -25.35 22.83 34.24
CA ALA A 209 -26.46 22.52 35.15
C ALA A 209 -26.04 22.39 36.63
N SER A 210 -24.78 22.72 36.96
CA SER A 210 -24.20 22.76 38.31
C SER A 210 -23.91 24.19 38.73
#